data_AF-A0A8H8CVK2-F1
#
_entry.id   AF-A0A8H8CVK2-F1
#
_cell.length_a   1.000
_cell.length_b   1.000
_cell.length_c   1.000
_cell.angle_alpha   90.00
_cell.angle_beta   90.00
_cell.angle_gamma   90.00
#
_symmetry.space_group_name_H-M   'P 1'
#
loop_
_entity.id
_entity.type
_entity.pdbx_description
1 polymer ?
#
loop_
_entity_poly.entity_id
_entity_poly.type
_entity_poly.pdbx_seq_one_letter_code
_entity_poly.pdbx_strand_id
1 'polypeptide(L)'
;MPSLFATPPPQSSIYLLSYPAPGVLLVTINRARHMNAIHYQGHWDFHALWTWFDDEHTLQVGIVTGAGDKAFCAGQDLLEIEIERNNTKIPPAQQRPPATLRVHPPSGFAGLSQRKGKKPVIAAVNGFAFGGGFEICLNWLVKRKNPPFVFVGWMFFFYIFRGSPLVFFFFLQILYINCLSD
;
A
#
# COMPACT_ATOMS: atom_id res chain seq x y z
N MET A 1 11.41 1.25 29.34
CA MET A 1 11.36 0.20 28.30
C MET A 1 12.30 0.66 27.19
N PRO A 2 13.41 -0.04 26.90
CA PRO A 2 14.21 0.31 25.72
C PRO A 2 13.33 0.17 24.48
N SER A 3 13.37 1.14 23.58
CA SER A 3 12.58 1.08 22.36
C SER A 3 13.07 -0.11 21.53
N LEU A 4 12.13 -0.95 21.08
CA LEU A 4 12.40 -2.08 20.18
C LEU A 4 13.04 -1.65 18.84
N PHE A 5 13.02 -0.35 18.54
CA PHE A 5 13.49 0.28 17.32
C PHE A 5 14.46 1.42 17.62
N ALA A 6 15.32 1.75 16.67
CA ALA A 6 16.25 2.88 16.77
C ALA A 6 15.51 4.22 16.86
N THR A 7 14.40 4.35 16.12
CA THR A 7 13.49 5.50 16.20
C THR A 7 12.04 5.03 16.22
N PRO A 8 11.12 5.76 16.89
CA PRO A 8 9.72 5.37 16.90
C PRO A 8 9.12 5.42 15.48
N PRO A 9 8.24 4.47 15.11
CA PRO A 9 7.61 4.48 13.80
C PRO A 9 6.71 5.72 13.63
N PRO A 10 6.63 6.29 12.41
CA PRO A 10 5.70 7.36 12.09
C PRO A 10 4.26 6.96 12.44
N GLN A 11 3.54 7.87 13.10
CA GLN A 11 2.14 7.66 13.45
C GLN A 11 1.25 8.04 12.27
N SER A 12 0.23 7.23 12.01
CA SER A 12 -0.78 7.49 10.98
C SER A 12 -2.14 7.04 11.47
N SER A 13 -3.18 7.78 11.10
CA SER A 13 -4.57 7.41 11.41
C SER A 13 -5.12 6.31 10.49
N ILE A 14 -4.42 5.99 9.40
CA ILE A 14 -4.91 5.05 8.37
C ILE A 14 -4.10 3.76 8.29
N TYR A 15 -2.90 3.70 8.87
CA TYR A 15 -2.04 2.52 8.81
C TYR A 15 -1.88 1.90 10.19
N LEU A 16 -2.26 0.63 10.29
CA LEU A 16 -1.99 -0.17 11.49
C LEU A 16 -0.70 -0.95 11.28
N LEU A 17 0.21 -0.84 12.23
CA LEU A 17 1.51 -1.52 12.21
C LEU A 17 1.47 -2.72 13.16
N SER A 18 1.99 -3.85 12.69
CA SER A 18 2.18 -5.06 13.50
C SER A 18 3.46 -5.79 13.08
N TYR A 19 3.97 -6.64 13.96
CA TYR A 19 5.26 -7.31 13.81
C TYR A 19 5.08 -8.82 14.02
N PRO A 20 4.54 -9.54 13.03
CA PRO A 20 4.13 -10.94 13.19
C PRO A 20 5.31 -11.90 13.34
N ALA A 21 6.51 -11.49 12.91
CA ALA A 21 7.75 -12.24 13.04
C ALA A 21 8.94 -11.28 13.19
N PRO A 22 10.08 -11.75 13.75
CA PRO A 22 11.31 -10.96 13.78
C PRO A 22 11.67 -10.45 12.38
N GLY A 23 11.99 -9.16 12.26
CA GLY A 23 12.35 -8.53 11.00
C GLY A 23 11.20 -8.28 10.01
N VAL A 24 9.95 -8.62 10.36
CA VAL A 24 8.78 -8.44 9.50
C VAL A 24 7.91 -7.29 10.00
N LEU A 25 7.70 -6.29 9.15
CA LEU A 25 6.72 -5.23 9.34
C LEU A 25 5.47 -5.54 8.52
N LEU A 26 4.33 -5.75 9.18
CA LEU A 26 3.03 -5.84 8.53
C LEU A 26 2.28 -4.52 8.69
N VAL A 27 1.97 -3.91 7.55
CA VAL A 27 1.21 -2.66 7.46
C VAL A 27 -0.17 -2.93 6.87
N THR A 28 -1.21 -2.58 7.63
CA THR A 28 -2.60 -2.73 7.21
C THR A 28 -3.21 -1.38 6.88
N ILE A 29 -3.72 -1.21 5.66
CA ILE A 29 -4.50 -0.04 5.26
C ILE A 29 -5.88 -0.16 5.93
N ASN A 30 -6.16 0.65 6.94
CA ASN A 30 -7.34 0.56 7.79
C ASN A 30 -8.44 1.54 7.39
N ARG A 31 -8.94 1.39 6.16
CA ARG A 31 -10.07 2.19 5.63
C ARG A 31 -11.09 1.29 4.93
N ALA A 32 -11.42 0.15 5.54
CA ALA A 32 -12.27 -0.88 4.93
C ALA A 32 -13.62 -0.34 4.43
N ARG A 33 -14.22 0.61 5.18
CA ARG A 33 -15.47 1.30 4.81
C ARG A 33 -15.39 2.07 3.47
N HIS A 34 -14.19 2.53 3.12
CA HIS A 34 -13.89 3.24 1.87
C HIS A 34 -13.08 2.34 0.90
N MET A 35 -13.20 1.01 1.01
CA MET A 35 -12.46 0.04 0.19
C MET A 35 -10.94 0.27 0.20
N ASN A 36 -10.42 0.75 1.33
CA ASN A 36 -8.99 1.05 1.51
C ASN A 36 -8.46 2.09 0.50
N ALA A 37 -9.31 2.97 -0.01
CA ALA A 37 -8.89 4.12 -0.79
C ALA A 37 -8.01 5.06 0.04
N ILE A 38 -6.93 5.56 -0.57
CA ILE A 38 -5.90 6.36 0.08
C ILE A 38 -6.16 7.83 -0.24
N HIS A 39 -6.38 8.60 0.82
CA HIS A 39 -6.45 10.06 0.78
C HIS A 39 -5.05 10.69 0.71
N TYR A 40 -4.96 11.98 0.39
CA TYR A 40 -3.71 12.72 0.19
C TYR A 40 -2.71 12.56 1.34
N GLN A 41 -3.15 12.77 2.59
CA GLN A 41 -2.30 12.61 3.77
C GLN A 41 -1.70 11.20 3.86
N GLY A 42 -2.47 10.21 3.44
CA GLY A 42 -2.10 8.82 3.49
C GLY A 42 -0.91 8.47 2.61
N HIS A 43 -0.75 9.15 1.47
CA HIS A 43 0.45 8.94 0.65
C HIS A 43 1.71 9.41 1.36
N TRP A 44 1.63 10.55 2.05
CA TRP A 44 2.74 11.11 2.81
C TRP A 44 3.08 10.27 4.04
N ASP A 45 2.05 9.79 4.75
CA ASP A 45 2.21 8.88 5.88
C ASP A 45 2.94 7.60 5.45
N PHE A 46 2.56 7.01 4.31
CA PHE A 46 3.27 5.84 3.78
C PHE A 46 4.68 6.19 3.32
N HIS A 47 4.88 7.33 2.67
CA HIS A 47 6.22 7.77 2.28
C HIS A 47 7.16 7.88 3.49
N ALA A 48 6.69 8.47 4.59
CA ALA A 48 7.44 8.56 5.84
C ALA A 48 7.68 7.17 6.43
N LEU A 49 6.65 6.31 6.46
CA LEU A 49 6.75 4.95 7.00
C LEU A 49 7.77 4.10 6.23
N TRP A 50 7.76 4.13 4.90
CA TRP A 50 8.68 3.36 4.08
C TRP A 50 10.11 3.88 4.14
N THR A 51 10.28 5.20 4.32
CA THR A 51 11.59 5.81 4.59
C THR A 51 12.13 5.34 5.93
N TRP A 52 11.32 5.42 6.99
CA TRP A 52 11.67 4.91 8.32
C TRP A 52 12.01 3.41 8.27
N PHE A 53 11.20 2.60 7.58
CA PHE A 53 11.45 1.17 7.42
C PHE A 53 12.79 0.87 6.74
N ASP A 54 13.20 1.68 5.76
CA ASP A 54 14.51 1.53 5.12
C ASP A 54 15.69 1.80 6.07
N ASP A 55 15.50 2.69 7.06
CA ASP A 55 16.53 3.08 8.02
C ASP A 55 16.52 2.22 9.30
N GLU A 56 15.40 1.55 9.61
CA GLU A 56 15.27 0.71 10.80
C GLU A 56 15.93 -0.67 10.61
N HIS A 57 17.18 -0.81 11.06
CA HIS A 57 18.02 -2.00 10.89
C HIS A 57 17.42 -3.33 11.40
N THR A 58 16.54 -3.28 12.41
CA THR A 58 15.88 -4.50 12.93
C THR A 58 14.85 -5.08 11.97
N LEU A 59 14.39 -4.31 10.98
CA LEU A 59 13.40 -4.72 9.99
C LEU A 59 14.05 -5.08 8.65
N GLN A 60 13.55 -6.15 8.03
CA GLN A 60 14.08 -6.75 6.81
C GLN A 60 13.05 -6.78 5.68
N VAL A 61 11.79 -7.10 6.00
CA VAL A 61 10.72 -7.27 5.01
C VAL A 61 9.49 -6.47 5.43
N GLY A 62 8.96 -5.67 4.51
CA GLY A 62 7.68 -5.01 4.64
C GLY A 62 6.59 -5.83 3.98
N ILE A 63 5.42 -5.91 4.59
CA ILE A 63 4.20 -6.48 4.00
C ILE A 63 3.13 -5.41 4.08
N VAL A 64 2.42 -5.19 2.99
CA VAL A 64 1.24 -4.31 2.95
C VAL A 64 0.00 -5.13 2.62
N THR A 65 -1.08 -4.89 3.36
CA THR A 65 -2.40 -5.52 3.15
C THR A 65 -3.52 -4.53 3.41
N GLY A 66 -4.75 -4.83 2.97
CA GLY A 66 -5.94 -4.02 3.25
C GLY A 66 -6.70 -4.56 4.47
N ALA A 67 -7.37 -3.70 5.23
CA ALA A 67 -8.31 -4.15 6.25
C ALA A 67 -9.60 -4.67 5.60
N GLY A 68 -10.19 -5.70 6.21
CA GLY A 68 -11.41 -6.36 5.72
C GLY A 68 -11.13 -7.42 4.65
N ASP A 69 -12.18 -7.83 3.94
CA ASP A 69 -12.19 -8.92 2.95
C ASP A 69 -12.57 -8.43 1.54
N LYS A 70 -13.18 -7.25 1.43
CA LYS A 70 -13.70 -6.73 0.17
C LYS A 70 -12.62 -6.21 -0.78
N ALA A 71 -11.70 -5.39 -0.27
CA ALA A 71 -10.72 -4.68 -1.10
C ALA A 71 -9.36 -4.62 -0.43
N PHE A 72 -8.30 -4.91 -1.18
CA PHE A 72 -6.94 -4.59 -0.78
C PHE A 72 -6.74 -3.07 -0.78
N CYS A 73 -6.98 -2.42 -1.92
CA CYS A 73 -6.90 -0.96 -2.08
C CYS A 73 -7.61 -0.53 -3.36
N ALA A 74 -8.57 0.39 -3.24
CA ALA A 74 -9.31 0.94 -4.38
C ALA A 74 -8.61 2.11 -5.09
N GLY A 75 -7.38 2.46 -4.71
CA GLY A 75 -6.64 3.58 -5.30
C GLY A 75 -6.90 4.90 -4.58
N GLN A 76 -6.99 6.00 -5.34
CA GLN A 76 -7.17 7.34 -4.79
C GLN A 76 -8.56 7.52 -4.17
N ASP A 77 -8.64 8.23 -3.05
CA ASP A 77 -9.92 8.61 -2.45
C ASP A 77 -10.64 9.66 -3.32
N LEU A 78 -11.57 9.19 -4.16
CA LEU A 78 -12.34 10.05 -5.06
C LEU A 78 -13.31 10.98 -4.31
N LEU A 79 -13.75 10.61 -3.12
CA LEU A 79 -14.61 11.49 -2.31
C LEU A 79 -13.83 12.72 -1.86
N GLU A 80 -12.57 12.53 -1.45
CA GLU A 80 -11.67 13.65 -1.12
C GLU A 80 -11.43 14.54 -2.35
N ILE A 81 -11.22 13.96 -3.54
CA ILE A 81 -11.07 14.73 -4.79
C ILE A 81 -12.33 15.55 -5.09
N GLU A 82 -13.52 14.95 -4.96
CA GLU A 82 -14.79 15.62 -5.26
C GLU A 82 -15.07 16.78 -4.30
N ILE A 83 -14.80 16.56 -3.00
CA ILE A 83 -14.88 17.60 -1.97
C ILE A 83 -13.96 18.78 -2.28
N GLU A 84 -12.73 18.50 -2.72
CA GLU A 84 -11.76 19.54 -3.09
C GLU A 84 -12.18 20.29 -4.37
N ARG A 85 -12.69 19.59 -5.39
CA ARG A 85 -13.15 20.20 -6.66
C ARG A 85 -14.34 21.13 -6.46
N ASN A 86 -15.31 20.73 -5.65
CA ASN A 86 -16.57 21.46 -5.50
C ASN A 86 -16.52 22.56 -4.42
N ASN A 87 -15.37 22.77 -3.77
CA ASN A 87 -15.22 23.68 -2.62
C ASN A 87 -16.24 23.42 -1.49
N THR A 88 -16.88 22.25 -1.47
CA THR A 88 -17.97 21.93 -0.55
C THR A 88 -17.45 21.99 0.88
N LYS A 89 -18.19 22.67 1.77
CA LYS A 89 -17.82 22.74 3.20
C LYS A 89 -17.67 21.32 3.73
N ILE A 90 -16.48 20.99 4.21
CA ILE A 90 -16.22 19.71 4.83
C ILE A 90 -16.87 19.72 6.22
N PRO A 91 -17.54 18.63 6.64
CA PRO A 91 -17.92 18.47 8.03
C PRO A 91 -16.70 18.72 8.93
N PRO A 92 -16.80 19.46 10.04
CA PRO A 92 -15.65 19.89 10.86
C PRO A 92 -14.73 18.77 11.39
N ALA A 93 -15.11 17.50 11.22
CA ALA A 93 -14.33 16.31 11.54
C ALA A 93 -13.17 15.99 10.58
N GLN A 94 -13.09 16.64 9.41
CA GLN A 94 -12.02 16.41 8.42
C GLN A 94 -11.39 17.76 8.03
N GLN A 95 -10.26 18.10 8.63
CA GLN A 95 -9.50 19.29 8.19
C GLN A 95 -8.96 19.05 6.78
N ARG A 96 -9.14 20.01 5.87
CA ARG A 96 -8.48 19.97 4.55
C ARG A 96 -6.98 19.87 4.78
N PRO A 97 -6.28 18.89 4.20
CA PRO A 97 -4.85 18.94 4.17
C PRO A 97 -4.40 20.24 3.46
N PRO A 98 -3.30 20.87 3.93
CA PRO A 98 -2.68 22.00 3.23
C PRO A 98 -2.49 21.68 1.74
N ALA A 99 -2.60 22.68 0.87
CA ALA A 99 -2.47 22.49 -0.58
C ALA A 99 -1.17 21.77 -0.98
N THR A 100 -0.11 21.94 -0.20
CA THR A 100 1.21 21.29 -0.37
C THR A 100 1.17 19.77 -0.22
N LEU A 101 0.18 19.21 0.48
CA LEU A 101 0.02 17.76 0.65
C LEU A 101 -0.96 17.14 -0.35
N ARG A 102 -1.62 17.95 -1.20
CA ARG A 102 -2.57 17.50 -2.24
C ARG A 102 -1.89 17.02 -3.53
N VAL A 103 -0.65 16.58 -3.38
CA VAL A 103 0.18 15.99 -4.43
C VAL A 103 0.76 14.69 -3.89
N HIS A 104 1.08 13.77 -4.79
CA HIS A 104 1.80 12.56 -4.39
C HIS A 104 3.22 12.90 -3.92
N PRO A 105 3.75 12.17 -2.93
CA PRO A 105 5.15 12.29 -2.54
C PRO A 105 6.07 11.89 -3.71
N PRO A 106 7.37 12.21 -3.66
CA PRO A 106 8.33 11.82 -4.70
C PRO A 106 8.44 10.30 -4.92
N SER A 107 8.02 9.52 -3.92
CA SER A 107 7.92 8.06 -3.95
C SER A 107 6.66 7.53 -4.64
N GLY A 108 5.82 8.42 -5.20
CA GLY A 108 4.64 8.09 -6.00
C GLY A 108 3.41 7.69 -5.17
N PHE A 109 2.44 7.06 -5.83
CA PHE A 109 1.23 6.60 -5.17
C PHE A 109 1.56 5.66 -4.01
N ALA A 110 0.91 5.91 -2.87
CA ALA A 110 1.10 5.16 -1.61
C ALA A 110 2.55 5.11 -1.11
N GLY A 111 3.40 6.07 -1.51
CA GLY A 111 4.82 6.08 -1.18
C GLY A 111 5.60 4.85 -1.67
N LEU A 112 4.98 4.05 -2.55
CA LEU A 112 5.52 2.79 -3.05
C LEU A 112 5.75 2.85 -4.55
N SER A 113 4.84 3.40 -5.35
CA SER A 113 4.83 3.23 -6.81
C SER A 113 6.09 3.73 -7.53
N GLN A 114 6.82 4.67 -6.95
CA GLN A 114 8.13 5.15 -7.44
C GLN A 114 9.26 5.00 -6.40
N ARG A 115 9.03 4.21 -5.34
CA ARG A 115 9.99 3.99 -4.26
C ARG A 115 11.31 3.41 -4.80
N LYS A 116 12.43 3.91 -4.28
CA LYS A 116 13.81 3.45 -4.55
C LYS A 116 14.48 2.86 -3.31
N GLY A 117 13.69 2.22 -2.45
CA GLY A 117 14.13 1.77 -1.14
C GLY A 117 15.07 0.57 -1.20
N LYS A 118 15.70 0.27 -0.05
CA LYS A 118 16.74 -0.75 0.10
C LYS A 118 16.12 -2.14 0.30
N LYS A 119 15.03 -2.18 1.08
CA LYS A 119 14.40 -3.41 1.56
C LYS A 119 13.14 -3.78 0.77
N PRO A 120 12.84 -5.09 0.60
CA PRO A 120 11.66 -5.57 -0.12
C PRO A 120 10.36 -5.23 0.61
N VAL A 121 9.31 -4.95 -0.17
CA VAL A 121 7.94 -4.78 0.29
C VAL A 121 7.04 -5.71 -0.51
N ILE A 122 6.25 -6.53 0.19
CA ILE A 122 5.34 -7.53 -0.38
C ILE A 122 3.91 -7.01 -0.27
N ALA A 123 3.14 -7.05 -1.35
CA ALA A 123 1.70 -6.81 -1.30
C ALA A 123 0.97 -8.14 -1.04
N ALA A 124 0.34 -8.26 0.13
CA ALA A 124 -0.58 -9.34 0.47
C ALA A 124 -2.00 -8.92 0.08
N VAL A 125 -2.38 -9.24 -1.16
CA VAL A 125 -3.63 -8.77 -1.78
C VAL A 125 -4.80 -9.64 -1.31
N ASN A 126 -5.56 -9.12 -0.35
CA ASN A 126 -6.67 -9.79 0.31
C ASN A 126 -8.06 -9.48 -0.28
N GLY A 127 -8.13 -8.72 -1.39
CA GLY A 127 -9.36 -8.34 -2.05
C GLY A 127 -9.09 -7.52 -3.32
N PHE A 128 -10.10 -6.81 -3.83
CA PHE A 128 -9.94 -5.96 -5.02
C PHE A 128 -8.79 -4.94 -4.91
N ALA A 129 -8.01 -4.82 -5.99
CA ALA A 129 -6.96 -3.83 -6.17
C ALA A 129 -7.25 -3.01 -7.43
N PHE A 130 -7.61 -1.73 -7.30
CA PHE A 130 -7.99 -0.86 -8.42
C PHE A 130 -7.05 0.35 -8.55
N GLY A 131 -6.78 0.78 -9.79
CA GLY A 131 -6.01 2.00 -10.08
C GLY A 131 -4.69 2.05 -9.32
N GLY A 132 -4.49 3.08 -8.49
CA GLY A 132 -3.31 3.21 -7.64
C GLY A 132 -3.08 2.04 -6.67
N GLY A 133 -4.13 1.32 -6.26
CA GLY A 133 -3.98 0.09 -5.46
C GLY A 133 -3.28 -1.03 -6.23
N PHE A 134 -3.40 -1.04 -7.57
CA PHE A 134 -2.63 -1.92 -8.43
C PHE A 134 -1.19 -1.45 -8.60
N GLU A 135 -0.92 -0.14 -8.62
CA GLU A 135 0.45 0.39 -8.65
C GLU A 135 1.28 -0.05 -7.44
N ILE A 136 0.65 -0.18 -6.26
CA ILE A 136 1.28 -0.76 -5.06
C ILE A 136 1.79 -2.17 -5.34
N CYS A 137 1.01 -2.98 -6.06
CA CYS A 137 1.37 -4.36 -6.41
C CYS A 137 2.48 -4.42 -7.46
N LEU A 138 2.53 -3.42 -8.36
CA LEU A 138 3.42 -3.40 -9.52
C LEU A 138 4.80 -2.83 -9.28
N ASN A 139 5.03 -2.08 -8.20
CA ASN A 139 6.29 -1.36 -8.00
C ASN A 139 7.55 -2.25 -8.11
N TRP A 140 7.43 -3.56 -7.90
CA TRP A 140 8.54 -4.49 -8.02
C TRP A 140 9.06 -4.67 -9.47
N LEU A 141 8.23 -4.48 -10.50
CA LEU A 141 8.45 -5.01 -11.86
C LEU A 141 9.59 -4.31 -12.64
N VAL A 142 10.00 -3.09 -12.26
CA VAL A 142 10.76 -2.22 -13.18
C VAL A 142 12.27 -2.15 -12.90
N LYS A 143 12.79 -2.65 -11.76
CA LYS A 143 14.15 -2.21 -11.32
C LYS A 143 15.18 -3.25 -10.85
N ARG A 144 14.91 -4.56 -10.85
CA ARG A 144 15.94 -5.55 -10.48
C ARG A 144 16.15 -6.58 -11.59
N LYS A 145 17.42 -6.75 -12.00
CA LYS A 145 17.87 -7.68 -13.07
C LYS A 145 17.69 -9.17 -12.76
N ASN A 146 17.26 -9.54 -11.55
CA ASN A 146 16.92 -10.91 -11.17
C ASN A 146 16.32 -10.88 -9.76
N PRO A 147 15.04 -11.23 -9.58
CA PRO A 147 14.65 -11.66 -8.25
C PRO A 147 13.74 -12.91 -8.22
N PRO A 148 13.86 -13.76 -7.20
CA PRO A 148 12.88 -14.81 -6.92
C PRO A 148 11.57 -14.14 -6.49
N PHE A 149 10.45 -14.52 -7.10
CA PHE A 149 9.16 -13.83 -6.93
C PHE A 149 8.13 -14.69 -6.19
N VAL A 150 7.34 -14.05 -5.32
CA VAL A 150 6.10 -14.60 -4.74
C VAL A 150 5.04 -13.50 -4.71
N PHE A 151 4.03 -13.62 -5.57
CA PHE A 151 2.77 -12.88 -5.49
C PHE A 151 1.78 -13.72 -4.69
N VAL A 152 1.18 -13.16 -3.64
CA VAL A 152 0.15 -13.85 -2.85
C VAL A 152 -1.14 -13.06 -2.95
N GLY A 153 -1.99 -13.45 -3.89
CA GLY A 153 -3.31 -12.83 -4.08
C GLY A 153 -4.10 -13.46 -5.23
N TRP A 154 -5.42 -13.42 -5.10
CA TRP A 154 -6.36 -13.76 -6.19
C TRP A 154 -6.57 -12.52 -7.05
N MET A 155 -6.29 -12.61 -8.36
CA MET A 155 -6.45 -11.49 -9.27
C MET A 155 -7.67 -11.71 -10.17
N PHE A 156 -8.71 -10.90 -9.99
CA PHE A 156 -9.82 -10.79 -10.95
C PHE A 156 -9.58 -9.57 -11.84
N PHE A 157 -9.40 -9.82 -13.14
CA PHE A 157 -9.29 -8.77 -14.15
C PHE A 157 -10.70 -8.36 -14.59
N PHE A 158 -11.19 -7.18 -14.19
CA PHE A 158 -12.33 -6.55 -14.86
C PHE A 158 -11.80 -5.39 -15.71
N TYR A 159 -11.41 -5.70 -16.94
CA TYR A 159 -11.31 -4.69 -17.98
C TYR A 159 -12.73 -4.49 -18.54
N ILE A 160 -13.43 -3.44 -18.10
CA ILE A 160 -14.69 -3.03 -18.75
C ILE A 160 -14.31 -2.32 -20.06
N PHE A 161 -13.96 -3.09 -21.10
CA PHE A 161 -14.26 -2.65 -22.46
C PHE A 161 -15.72 -3.03 -22.71
N ARG A 162 -16.55 -2.05 -23.06
CA ARG A 162 -17.89 -2.31 -23.59
C ARG A 162 -17.78 -3.29 -24.76
N GLY A 163 -18.22 -4.54 -24.58
CA GLY A 163 -18.73 -5.36 -25.70
C GLY A 163 -18.18 -6.76 -25.99
N SER A 164 -17.45 -7.48 -25.12
CA SER A 164 -16.96 -8.84 -25.44
C SER A 164 -17.01 -9.85 -24.27
N PRO A 165 -17.20 -11.16 -24.52
CA PRO A 165 -17.52 -12.15 -23.50
C PRO A 165 -16.31 -12.52 -22.63
N LEU A 166 -16.59 -12.82 -21.36
CA LEU A 166 -15.63 -13.12 -20.30
C LEU A 166 -14.73 -14.31 -20.66
N VAL A 167 -13.41 -14.11 -20.60
CA VAL A 167 -12.43 -15.21 -20.51
C VAL A 167 -11.90 -15.24 -19.07
N PHE A 168 -12.31 -16.27 -18.33
CA PHE A 168 -11.84 -16.53 -16.97
C PHE A 168 -10.53 -17.31 -17.03
N PHE A 169 -9.45 -16.75 -16.51
CA PHE A 169 -8.24 -17.51 -16.18
C PHE A 169 -8.13 -17.59 -14.66
N PHE A 170 -8.35 -18.79 -14.12
CA PHE A 170 -8.14 -19.14 -12.72
C PHE A 170 -6.72 -19.68 -12.56
N PHE A 171 -5.89 -19.09 -11.71
CA PHE A 171 -4.78 -19.79 -11.06
C PHE A 171 -4.55 -19.28 -9.63
N LEU A 172 -4.27 -20.23 -8.74
CA LEU A 172 -4.36 -20.15 -7.27
C LEU A 172 -3.01 -20.50 -6.58
N GLN A 173 -2.66 -19.69 -5.57
CA GLN A 173 -1.84 -19.86 -4.33
C GLN A 173 -0.34 -20.28 -4.21
N ILE A 174 0.31 -19.47 -3.34
CA ILE A 174 1.17 -19.75 -2.15
C ILE A 174 2.72 -19.75 -2.26
N LEU A 175 3.30 -19.05 -1.27
CA LEU A 175 4.67 -19.03 -0.71
C LEU A 175 5.64 -20.15 -1.12
N TYR A 176 6.86 -19.75 -1.47
CA TYR A 176 8.06 -20.38 -0.94
C TYR A 176 9.10 -19.30 -0.58
N ILE A 177 9.26 -19.03 0.72
CA ILE A 177 10.46 -18.38 1.25
C ILE A 177 11.49 -19.50 1.38
N ASN A 178 12.34 -19.64 0.36
CA ASN A 178 13.64 -20.27 0.50
C ASN A 178 14.61 -19.36 -0.24
N CYS A 179 15.35 -18.54 0.49
CA CYS A 179 16.75 -18.21 0.25
C CYS A 179 17.09 -16.99 1.10
N LEU A 180 17.82 -17.20 2.18
CA LEU A 180 19.05 -16.48 2.55
C LEU A 180 19.68 -17.25 3.72
N SER A 181 20.13 -18.46 3.42
CA SER A 181 21.27 -19.08 4.09
C SER A 181 22.33 -19.19 3.00
N ASP A 182 23.18 -18.17 2.95
CA ASP A 182 24.60 -18.19 2.54
C ASP A 182 25.17 -16.77 2.72
#